data_AF-A0A963HRX2-F1
#
_entry.id   AF-A0A963HRX2-F1
#
_cell.length_a   1.000
_cell.length_b   1.000
_cell.length_c   1.000
_cell.angle_alpha   90.00
_cell.angle_beta   90.00
_cell.angle_gamma   90.00
#
_symmetry.space_group_name_H-M   'P 1'
#
loop_
_entity.id
_entity.type
_entity.pdbx_description
1 polymer ?
#
loop_
_entity_poly.entity_id
_entity_poly.type
_entity_poly.pdbx_seq_one_letter_code
_entity_poly.pdbx_strand_id
1 'polypeptide(L)'
;MRPADYLILNHAPYSFETPSLEAMQSYGPQQSRRARTETLVNFCQLIDTQRLPGPTPDTLIHEGIADPKVPTDPLAMRDNHGKVFNYFCPHDQTVSLRNVQGVPSAVAARCAPALAQRIFLDGRALHSPPGPITLPDLQRPGFKEVFANRDVPDGQVRDINAPALPDLGYIFALPAGCDTLGSSDWGVQSAAAAVEGENHIQFQSADPRPGVRPLPRGYQQELLRTELAELEAAFAARGEHWTLVRATANSEGVFVTRYMTPEELRERARDTSTTTSNHSAIVLNEAASRCATAFDLAVGRCRSYDTCKIDGGAFWQKLLRVADWRESDLDFDRNYYQKGILPPDTKKQMNKPPDISGMVNESTKSALYNRELSRIDERIARLERERSQWPTREWEERMRDLQRQRRSIEHMHDMTRQRDARFPVVHAE
;
A
#
# COMPACT_ATOMS: atom_id res chain seq x y z
N MET A 1 26.83 -0.74 -0.95
CA MET A 1 25.96 -1.34 0.09
C MET A 1 25.90 -2.83 -0.17
N ARG A 2 26.00 -3.67 0.86
CA ARG A 2 25.73 -5.10 0.75
C ARG A 2 24.21 -5.30 0.87
N PRO A 3 23.53 -5.96 -0.09
CA PRO A 3 22.11 -6.22 0.02
C PRO A 3 21.83 -7.32 1.06
N ALA A 4 20.56 -7.48 1.43
CA ALA A 4 20.16 -8.58 2.30
C ALA A 4 20.49 -9.93 1.65
N ASP A 5 20.87 -10.92 2.45
CA ASP A 5 21.19 -12.26 1.96
C ASP A 5 19.93 -12.96 1.38
N TYR A 6 18.73 -12.57 1.83
CA TYR A 6 17.44 -12.94 1.26
C TYR A 6 16.37 -11.91 1.67
N LEU A 7 15.21 -11.94 1.01
CA LEU A 7 14.06 -11.12 1.40
C LEU A 7 12.74 -11.90 1.24
N ILE A 8 11.81 -11.72 2.17
CA ILE A 8 10.41 -12.17 2.03
C ILE A 8 9.52 -10.93 2.08
N LEU A 9 8.79 -10.72 0.99
CA LEU A 9 7.82 -9.66 0.80
C LEU A 9 6.43 -10.24 1.05
N ASN A 10 5.80 -9.86 2.17
CA ASN A 10 4.42 -10.27 2.49
C ASN A 10 3.45 -9.21 1.99
N HIS A 11 2.61 -9.56 1.02
CA HIS A 11 1.62 -8.65 0.44
C HIS A 11 2.23 -7.30 0.05
N ALA A 12 3.46 -7.30 -0.48
CA ALA A 12 4.15 -6.06 -0.74
C ALA A 12 3.25 -5.16 -1.59
N PRO A 13 3.04 -3.89 -1.19
CA PRO A 13 2.11 -2.97 -1.84
C PRO A 13 2.59 -2.53 -3.24
N TYR A 14 3.53 -3.27 -3.83
CA TYR A 14 4.03 -3.11 -5.19
C TYR A 14 2.90 -3.39 -6.18
N SER A 15 2.09 -2.36 -6.43
CA SER A 15 1.36 -2.27 -7.68
C SER A 15 2.38 -1.99 -8.79
N PHE A 16 2.14 -2.55 -9.97
CA PHE A 16 2.74 -2.00 -11.19
C PHE A 16 1.82 -0.96 -11.83
N GLU A 17 0.56 -0.94 -11.45
CA GLU A 17 -0.44 -0.03 -12.03
C GLU A 17 -0.51 1.28 -11.27
N THR A 18 -1.01 2.33 -11.90
CA THR A 18 -1.10 3.68 -11.31
C THR A 18 -2.57 4.04 -11.09
N PRO A 19 -3.21 3.50 -10.03
CA PRO A 19 -4.62 3.67 -9.81
C PRO A 19 -4.98 5.12 -9.48
N SER A 20 -6.17 5.54 -9.90
CA SER A 20 -6.66 6.91 -9.68
C SER A 20 -6.86 7.24 -8.20
N LEU A 21 -7.22 6.25 -7.38
CA LEU A 21 -7.41 6.43 -5.94
C LEU A 21 -6.09 6.75 -5.23
N GLU A 22 -4.99 6.10 -5.60
CA GLU A 22 -3.66 6.44 -5.10
C GLU A 22 -3.30 7.88 -5.49
N ALA A 23 -3.58 8.30 -6.72
CA ALA A 23 -3.35 9.68 -7.16
C ALA A 23 -4.19 10.70 -6.36
N MET A 24 -5.43 10.35 -5.98
CA MET A 24 -6.31 11.20 -5.19
C MET A 24 -5.82 11.33 -3.73
N GLN A 25 -5.35 10.23 -3.13
CA GLN A 25 -4.88 10.19 -1.74
C GLN A 25 -3.46 10.72 -1.54
N SER A 26 -2.62 10.68 -2.58
CA SER A 26 -1.19 11.01 -2.43
C SER A 26 -0.94 12.51 -2.30
N TYR A 27 -1.92 13.39 -2.59
CA TYR A 27 -1.78 14.86 -2.62
C TYR A 27 -0.51 15.38 -3.35
N GLY A 28 0.09 14.54 -4.19
CA GLY A 28 1.44 14.67 -4.76
C GLY A 28 1.62 13.78 -6.00
N PRO A 29 2.78 13.84 -6.69
CA PRO A 29 3.02 13.05 -7.89
C PRO A 29 3.11 11.54 -7.59
N GLN A 30 2.33 10.73 -8.30
CA GLN A 30 2.35 9.27 -8.22
C GLN A 30 3.54 8.71 -9.02
N GLN A 31 4.20 7.66 -8.52
CA GLN A 31 5.25 6.97 -9.28
C GLN A 31 4.68 6.22 -10.49
N SER A 32 5.38 6.32 -11.63
CA SER A 32 4.98 5.68 -12.89
C SER A 32 5.12 4.15 -12.83
N ARG A 33 4.36 3.45 -13.69
CA ARG A 33 4.50 1.99 -13.87
C ARG A 33 5.93 1.56 -14.20
N ARG A 34 6.61 2.35 -15.03
CA ARG A 34 8.01 2.10 -15.40
C ARG A 34 8.91 2.22 -14.17
N ALA A 35 8.78 3.29 -13.39
CA ALA A 35 9.56 3.50 -12.18
C ALA A 35 9.46 2.31 -11.21
N ARG A 36 8.23 1.85 -10.94
CA ARG A 36 7.97 0.67 -10.08
C ARG A 36 8.60 -0.60 -10.67
N THR A 37 8.40 -0.83 -11.96
CA THR A 37 8.95 -2.03 -12.64
C THR A 37 10.47 -2.05 -12.61
N GLU A 38 11.12 -0.97 -13.05
CA GLU A 38 12.58 -0.90 -13.13
C GLU A 38 13.22 -0.94 -11.74
N THR A 39 12.61 -0.30 -10.74
CA THR A 39 13.12 -0.35 -9.37
C THR A 39 13.10 -1.78 -8.83
N LEU A 40 12.00 -2.54 -9.02
CA LEU A 40 11.95 -3.94 -8.60
C LEU A 40 12.96 -4.81 -9.36
N VAL A 41 13.10 -4.61 -10.67
CA VAL A 41 14.06 -5.35 -11.50
C VAL A 41 15.48 -5.09 -11.03
N ASN A 42 15.86 -3.82 -10.88
CA ASN A 42 17.20 -3.44 -10.41
C ASN A 42 17.46 -3.96 -8.99
N PHE A 43 16.44 -3.94 -8.13
CA PHE A 43 16.52 -4.52 -6.79
C PHE A 43 16.79 -6.03 -6.81
N CYS A 44 16.05 -6.79 -7.62
CA CYS A 44 16.25 -8.24 -7.76
C CYS A 44 17.61 -8.57 -8.37
N GLN A 45 18.04 -7.80 -9.39
CA GLN A 45 19.36 -7.95 -9.99
C GLN A 45 20.49 -7.63 -9.01
N LEU A 46 20.32 -6.63 -8.15
CA LEU A 46 21.29 -6.32 -7.10
C LEU A 46 21.46 -7.49 -6.12
N ILE A 47 20.34 -8.08 -5.69
CA ILE A 47 20.32 -9.25 -4.79
C ILE A 47 21.01 -10.45 -5.46
N ASP A 48 20.75 -10.71 -6.74
CA ASP A 48 21.35 -11.82 -7.47
C ASP A 48 22.85 -11.63 -7.70
N THR A 49 23.25 -10.46 -8.22
CA THR A 49 24.65 -10.15 -8.58
C THR A 49 25.58 -10.07 -7.37
N GLN A 50 25.05 -9.69 -6.20
CA GLN A 50 25.81 -9.66 -4.95
C GLN A 50 25.48 -10.83 -4.03
N ARG A 51 24.81 -11.87 -4.55
CA ARG A 51 24.49 -13.07 -3.78
C ARG A 51 25.78 -13.71 -3.25
N LEU A 52 25.78 -13.99 -1.96
CA LEU A 52 26.75 -14.91 -1.37
C LEU A 52 26.06 -16.27 -1.21
N PRO A 53 26.67 -17.37 -1.69
CA PRO A 53 26.09 -18.69 -1.52
C PRO A 53 25.97 -19.02 -0.03
N GLY A 54 24.89 -19.70 0.32
CA GLY A 54 24.71 -20.22 1.67
C GLY A 54 25.76 -21.29 2.02
N PRO A 55 25.91 -21.62 3.31
CA PRO A 55 26.73 -22.77 3.73
C PRO A 55 26.21 -24.06 3.12
N THR A 56 27.13 -24.99 2.80
CA THR A 56 26.75 -26.31 2.28
C THR A 56 26.06 -27.14 3.37
N PRO A 57 25.22 -28.13 2.99
CA PRO A 57 24.71 -29.17 3.90
C PRO A 57 25.73 -29.71 4.90
N ASP A 58 26.90 -30.12 4.41
CA ASP A 58 27.96 -30.69 5.26
C ASP A 58 28.48 -29.66 6.28
N THR A 59 28.58 -28.40 5.88
CA THR A 59 28.98 -27.30 6.77
C THR A 59 27.92 -27.09 7.85
N LEU A 60 26.64 -27.08 7.47
CA LEU A 60 25.52 -26.93 8.41
C LEU A 60 25.47 -28.07 9.43
N ILE A 61 25.72 -29.31 8.98
CA ILE A 61 25.76 -30.49 9.84
C ILE A 61 26.98 -30.44 10.77
N HIS A 62 28.17 -30.19 10.23
CA HIS A 62 29.41 -30.09 11.00
C HIS A 62 29.34 -28.98 12.06
N GLU A 63 28.70 -27.85 11.74
CA GLU A 63 28.50 -26.74 12.67
C GLU A 63 27.33 -26.94 13.66
N GLY A 64 26.61 -28.06 13.59
CA GLY A 64 25.50 -28.39 14.49
C GLY A 64 24.22 -27.57 14.25
N ILE A 65 24.07 -26.99 13.05
CA ILE A 65 22.89 -26.20 12.65
C ILE A 65 21.81 -27.13 12.07
N ALA A 66 22.21 -28.17 11.34
CA ALA A 66 21.33 -29.18 10.78
C ALA A 66 21.59 -30.55 11.41
N ASP A 67 20.53 -31.33 11.65
CA ASP A 67 20.67 -32.73 12.08
C ASP A 67 21.17 -33.57 10.88
N PRO A 68 22.23 -34.40 11.03
CA PRO A 68 22.73 -35.27 9.97
C PRO A 68 21.68 -36.20 9.33
N LYS A 69 20.56 -36.45 10.03
CA LYS A 69 19.44 -37.26 9.55
C LYS A 69 18.50 -36.49 8.62
N VAL A 70 18.59 -35.16 8.56
CA VAL A 70 17.77 -34.36 7.66
C VAL A 70 18.13 -34.72 6.22
N PRO A 71 17.16 -35.10 5.38
CA PRO A 71 17.41 -35.38 3.98
C PRO A 71 18.09 -34.19 3.28
N THR A 72 19.03 -34.49 2.39
CA THR A 72 19.74 -33.47 1.58
C THR A 72 19.00 -33.11 0.30
N ASP A 73 17.78 -33.63 0.12
CA ASP A 73 16.97 -33.32 -1.05
C ASP A 73 16.41 -31.89 -0.99
N PRO A 74 16.06 -31.28 -2.14
CA PRO A 74 15.62 -29.89 -2.19
C PRO A 74 14.36 -29.57 -1.38
N LEU A 75 13.50 -30.55 -1.04
CA LEU A 75 12.33 -30.31 -0.21
C LEU A 75 12.72 -30.07 1.26
N ALA A 76 13.75 -30.75 1.75
CA ALA A 76 14.22 -30.66 3.12
C ALA A 76 15.36 -29.65 3.32
N MET A 77 16.28 -29.52 2.34
CA MET A 77 17.44 -28.64 2.45
C MET A 77 17.75 -27.94 1.13
N ARG A 78 17.78 -26.60 1.15
CA ARG A 78 17.96 -25.76 -0.04
C ARG A 78 18.67 -24.45 0.31
N ASP A 79 19.40 -23.90 -0.66
CA ASP A 79 19.98 -22.57 -0.53
C ASP A 79 19.02 -21.50 -1.03
N ASN A 80 18.45 -20.73 -0.10
CA ASN A 80 17.57 -19.61 -0.37
C ASN A 80 18.30 -18.25 -0.42
N HIS A 81 19.64 -18.22 -0.31
CA HIS A 81 20.39 -16.97 -0.42
C HIS A 81 20.24 -16.38 -1.83
N GLY A 82 20.18 -15.05 -1.92
CA GLY A 82 19.92 -14.31 -3.16
C GLY A 82 18.49 -14.42 -3.67
N LYS A 83 17.53 -14.88 -2.84
CA LYS A 83 16.12 -14.96 -3.22
C LYS A 83 15.32 -13.79 -2.67
N VAL A 84 14.39 -13.32 -3.50
CA VAL A 84 13.35 -12.36 -3.14
C VAL A 84 12.03 -13.11 -3.25
N PHE A 85 11.50 -13.58 -2.13
CA PHE A 85 10.20 -14.22 -2.09
C PHE A 85 9.10 -13.17 -2.08
N ASN A 86 8.13 -13.31 -2.97
CA ASN A 86 6.90 -12.52 -2.97
C ASN A 86 5.73 -13.42 -2.57
N TYR A 87 5.25 -13.21 -1.35
CA TYR A 87 4.07 -13.86 -0.81
C TYR A 87 2.86 -12.98 -1.08
N PHE A 88 1.83 -13.55 -1.70
CA PHE A 88 0.61 -12.82 -1.95
C PHE A 88 -0.62 -13.73 -1.85
N CYS A 89 -1.71 -13.16 -1.36
CA CYS A 89 -3.05 -13.75 -1.44
C CYS A 89 -3.91 -12.83 -2.32
N PRO A 90 -4.41 -13.28 -3.48
CA PRO A 90 -5.35 -12.51 -4.30
C PRO A 90 -6.62 -12.10 -3.57
N HIS A 91 -7.02 -12.85 -2.53
CA HIS A 91 -8.18 -12.54 -1.70
C HIS A 91 -7.90 -11.48 -0.62
N ASP A 92 -6.67 -10.98 -0.50
CA ASP A 92 -6.36 -9.87 0.40
C ASP A 92 -6.67 -8.53 -0.30
N GLN A 93 -7.49 -7.71 0.36
CA GLN A 93 -7.95 -6.39 -0.07
C GLN A 93 -7.35 -5.25 0.76
N THR A 94 -6.02 -5.21 0.86
CA THR A 94 -5.30 -4.10 1.49
C THR A 94 -5.82 -2.73 1.03
N VAL A 95 -5.88 -1.79 1.98
CA VAL A 95 -6.44 -0.44 1.85
C VAL A 95 -6.18 0.16 0.46
N SER A 96 -7.26 0.23 -0.34
CA SER A 96 -7.34 0.94 -1.62
C SER A 96 -6.58 0.37 -2.84
N LEU A 97 -5.83 -0.74 -2.74
CA LEU A 97 -5.00 -1.24 -3.86
C LEU A 97 -5.40 -2.65 -4.33
N ARG A 98 -6.41 -2.72 -5.21
CA ARG A 98 -6.91 -3.96 -5.87
C ARG A 98 -5.87 -4.73 -6.70
N ASN A 99 -4.69 -4.15 -6.91
CA ASN A 99 -3.59 -4.57 -7.79
C ASN A 99 -2.51 -5.42 -7.11
N VAL A 100 -2.58 -5.70 -5.81
CA VAL A 100 -1.56 -6.48 -5.09
C VAL A 100 -1.81 -7.97 -5.33
N GLN A 101 -1.50 -8.44 -6.53
CA GLN A 101 -1.85 -9.79 -6.99
C GLN A 101 -0.63 -10.53 -7.56
N GLY A 102 0.53 -10.33 -6.93
CA GLY A 102 1.79 -10.88 -7.41
C GLY A 102 2.37 -10.13 -8.61
N VAL A 103 3.57 -10.54 -9.01
CA VAL A 103 4.34 -9.97 -10.12
C VAL A 103 3.92 -10.65 -11.43
N PRO A 104 3.51 -9.88 -12.47
CA PRO A 104 3.18 -10.42 -13.78
C PRO A 104 4.38 -11.14 -14.41
N SER A 105 4.13 -12.21 -15.16
CA SER A 105 5.18 -13.08 -15.72
C SER A 105 6.24 -12.34 -16.55
N ALA A 106 5.83 -11.31 -17.32
CA ALA A 106 6.76 -10.50 -18.10
C ALA A 106 7.75 -9.70 -17.24
N VAL A 107 7.33 -9.24 -16.05
CA VAL A 107 8.21 -8.56 -15.09
C VAL A 107 9.01 -9.59 -14.31
N ALA A 108 8.37 -10.69 -13.88
CA ALA A 108 9.04 -11.76 -13.14
C ALA A 108 10.21 -12.36 -13.92
N ALA A 109 10.07 -12.52 -15.24
CA ALA A 109 11.15 -12.98 -16.12
C ALA A 109 12.39 -12.05 -16.09
N ARG A 110 12.19 -10.74 -15.89
CA ARG A 110 13.28 -9.77 -15.77
C ARG A 110 13.93 -9.75 -14.38
N CYS A 111 13.22 -10.25 -13.36
CA CYS A 111 13.70 -10.37 -11.98
C CYS A 111 14.32 -11.75 -11.69
N ALA A 112 14.27 -12.69 -12.64
CA ALA A 112 14.89 -13.99 -12.51
C ALA A 112 16.42 -13.87 -12.44
N PRO A 113 17.11 -14.78 -11.73
CA PRO A 113 16.59 -15.91 -10.97
C PRO A 113 16.25 -15.58 -9.49
N ALA A 114 16.39 -14.32 -9.06
CA ALA A 114 16.21 -13.93 -7.67
C ALA A 114 14.75 -13.98 -7.21
N LEU A 115 13.80 -13.52 -8.04
CA LEU A 115 12.39 -13.48 -7.65
C LEU A 115 11.76 -14.88 -7.60
N ALA A 116 11.16 -15.21 -6.46
CA ALA A 116 10.39 -16.42 -6.22
C ALA A 116 8.98 -16.03 -5.74
N GLN A 117 7.93 -16.53 -6.38
CA GLN A 117 6.55 -16.18 -6.04
C GLN A 117 5.83 -17.34 -5.37
N ARG A 118 5.18 -17.07 -4.24
CA ARG A 118 4.33 -18.04 -3.53
C ARG A 118 2.93 -17.46 -3.35
N ILE A 119 1.94 -18.22 -3.79
CA ILE A 119 0.54 -17.82 -3.72
C ILE A 119 -0.14 -18.52 -2.54
N PHE A 120 -0.92 -17.75 -1.79
CA PHE A 120 -1.80 -18.26 -0.74
C PHE A 120 -3.23 -18.10 -1.24
N LEU A 121 -3.94 -19.21 -1.44
CA LEU A 121 -5.34 -19.22 -1.89
C LEU A 121 -6.18 -19.95 -0.87
N ASP A 122 -7.36 -19.39 -0.59
CA ASP A 122 -8.32 -20.01 0.31
C ASP A 122 -8.68 -21.42 -0.15
N GLY A 123 -8.66 -22.38 0.77
CA GLY A 123 -8.92 -23.80 0.50
C GLY A 123 -7.81 -24.52 -0.28
N ARG A 124 -6.68 -23.87 -0.60
CA ARG A 124 -5.59 -24.50 -1.38
C ARG A 124 -4.51 -25.09 -0.47
N ALA A 125 -4.09 -26.31 -0.79
CA ALA A 125 -2.93 -26.94 -0.17
C ALA A 125 -1.63 -26.23 -0.57
N LEU A 126 -0.81 -25.87 0.42
CA LEU A 126 0.39 -25.06 0.17
C LEU A 126 1.51 -25.83 -0.55
N HIS A 127 1.56 -27.17 -0.41
CA HIS A 127 2.51 -28.04 -1.12
C HIS A 127 2.21 -28.19 -2.62
N SER A 128 1.17 -27.51 -3.13
CA SER A 128 0.83 -27.52 -4.55
C SER A 128 2.06 -27.25 -5.43
N PRO A 129 2.25 -27.98 -6.55
CA PRO A 129 3.42 -27.80 -7.39
C PRO A 129 3.49 -26.37 -7.98
N PRO A 130 4.71 -25.83 -8.17
CA PRO A 130 4.91 -24.54 -8.83
C PRO A 130 4.48 -24.60 -10.31
N GLY A 131 4.15 -23.44 -10.86
CA GLY A 131 3.75 -23.30 -12.25
C GLY A 131 2.85 -22.08 -12.50
N PRO A 132 2.46 -21.87 -13.76
CA PRO A 132 1.52 -20.82 -14.12
C PRO A 132 0.16 -21.06 -13.47
N ILE A 133 -0.34 -20.07 -12.74
CA ILE A 133 -1.66 -20.09 -12.13
C ILE A 133 -2.47 -18.92 -12.63
N THR A 134 -3.65 -19.24 -13.15
CA THR A 134 -4.69 -18.26 -13.43
C THR A 134 -5.30 -17.81 -12.11
N LEU A 135 -5.29 -16.51 -11.86
CA LEU A 135 -5.90 -15.95 -10.65
C LEU A 135 -7.43 -16.17 -10.68
N PRO A 136 -8.05 -16.51 -9.53
CA PRO A 136 -9.50 -16.70 -9.45
C PRO A 136 -10.23 -15.38 -9.74
N ASP A 137 -11.44 -15.48 -10.30
CA ASP A 137 -12.37 -14.36 -10.33
C ASP A 137 -12.84 -14.10 -8.89
N LEU A 138 -12.56 -12.90 -8.41
CA LEU A 138 -12.83 -12.53 -7.02
C LEU A 138 -14.23 -11.94 -6.82
N GLN A 139 -15.09 -11.97 -7.85
CA GLN A 139 -16.52 -11.55 -7.86
C GLN A 139 -16.85 -10.47 -6.82
N ARG A 140 -16.13 -9.35 -6.90
CA ARG A 140 -16.12 -8.33 -5.84
C ARG A 140 -17.41 -7.50 -5.92
N PRO A 141 -18.28 -7.50 -4.89
CA PRO A 141 -19.55 -6.77 -4.93
C PRO A 141 -19.31 -5.27 -5.11
N GLY A 142 -20.08 -4.70 -6.02
CA GLY A 142 -19.88 -3.35 -6.54
C GLY A 142 -20.15 -2.25 -5.53
N PHE A 143 -19.09 -1.72 -4.91
CA PHE A 143 -19.05 -0.29 -4.64
C PHE A 143 -18.73 0.41 -5.95
N LYS A 144 -19.77 1.00 -6.58
CA LYS A 144 -19.78 1.81 -7.82
C LYS A 144 -18.57 1.60 -8.73
N GLU A 145 -18.82 1.05 -9.92
CA GLU A 145 -17.87 0.82 -11.03
C GLU A 145 -16.88 1.97 -11.35
N VAL A 146 -17.05 3.15 -10.77
CA VAL A 146 -16.19 4.34 -10.86
C VAL A 146 -14.93 4.28 -9.97
N PHE A 147 -14.92 3.49 -8.88
CA PHE A 147 -13.72 3.28 -8.03
C PHE A 147 -13.14 1.87 -8.14
N ALA A 148 -13.75 1.03 -8.97
CA ALA A 148 -13.20 -0.26 -9.33
C ALA A 148 -12.01 -0.02 -10.25
N ASN A 149 -10.80 0.05 -9.68
CA ASN A 149 -9.58 -0.25 -10.43
C ASN A 149 -9.74 -1.68 -10.98
N ARG A 150 -10.28 -1.82 -12.20
CA ARG A 150 -10.40 -3.06 -12.99
C ARG A 150 -9.02 -3.50 -13.52
N ASP A 151 -8.00 -3.37 -12.68
CA ASP A 151 -6.60 -3.41 -13.12
C ASP A 151 -5.97 -4.79 -12.99
N VAL A 152 -6.72 -5.79 -12.52
CA VAL A 152 -6.38 -7.18 -12.79
C VAL A 152 -7.49 -7.78 -13.64
N PRO A 153 -7.30 -7.83 -14.97
CA PRO A 153 -8.15 -8.62 -15.85
C PRO A 153 -8.27 -10.04 -15.30
N ASP A 154 -9.50 -10.53 -15.24
CA ASP A 154 -9.78 -11.93 -15.00
C ASP A 154 -8.96 -12.78 -15.98
N GLY A 155 -8.41 -13.89 -15.50
CA GLY A 155 -7.60 -14.76 -16.35
C GLY A 155 -6.12 -14.41 -16.43
N GLN A 156 -5.64 -13.37 -15.73
CA GLN A 156 -4.20 -13.12 -15.69
C GLN A 156 -3.44 -14.29 -15.05
N VAL A 157 -2.39 -14.74 -15.74
CA VAL A 157 -1.49 -15.79 -15.28
C VAL A 157 -0.39 -15.19 -14.42
N ARG A 158 -0.08 -15.84 -13.30
CA ARG A 158 1.11 -15.60 -12.49
C ARG A 158 1.99 -16.81 -12.53
N ASP A 159 3.28 -16.59 -12.74
CA ASP A 159 4.27 -17.65 -12.65
C ASP A 159 4.66 -17.85 -11.18
N ILE A 160 4.14 -18.93 -10.58
CA ILE A 160 4.46 -19.32 -9.20
C ILE A 160 5.68 -20.22 -9.26
N ASN A 161 6.84 -19.60 -9.17
CA ASN A 161 8.15 -20.23 -9.36
C ASN A 161 8.88 -20.47 -8.03
N ALA A 162 8.25 -20.24 -6.88
CA ALA A 162 8.86 -20.59 -5.60
C ALA A 162 9.05 -22.12 -5.50
N PRO A 163 10.15 -22.59 -4.88
CA PRO A 163 10.39 -24.03 -4.75
C PRO A 163 9.26 -24.74 -4.00
N ALA A 164 9.02 -26.00 -4.39
CA ALA A 164 7.99 -26.84 -3.79
C ALA A 164 8.21 -26.99 -2.28
N LEU A 165 7.11 -27.14 -1.54
CA LEU A 165 7.12 -27.37 -0.10
C LEU A 165 6.76 -28.83 0.19
N PRO A 166 7.26 -29.40 1.29
CA PRO A 166 6.83 -30.73 1.71
C PRO A 166 5.34 -30.74 2.04
N ASP A 167 4.70 -31.89 1.85
CA ASP A 167 3.31 -32.06 2.27
C ASP A 167 3.23 -32.20 3.79
N LEU A 168 2.81 -31.11 4.44
CA LEU A 168 2.56 -31.05 5.88
C LEU A 168 1.06 -31.04 6.20
N GLY A 169 0.20 -31.40 5.24
CA GLY A 169 -1.26 -31.34 5.39
C GLY A 169 -1.81 -29.92 5.55
N TYR A 170 -1.03 -28.90 5.19
CA TYR A 170 -1.42 -27.52 5.38
C TYR A 170 -2.24 -26.98 4.21
N ILE A 171 -3.50 -26.65 4.49
CA ILE A 171 -4.43 -25.96 3.60
C ILE A 171 -4.57 -24.53 4.12
N PHE A 172 -4.26 -23.55 3.27
CA PHE A 172 -4.44 -22.15 3.64
C PHE A 172 -5.93 -21.81 3.66
N ALA A 173 -6.37 -21.18 4.74
CA ALA A 173 -7.73 -20.70 4.91
C ALA A 173 -7.72 -19.26 5.39
N LEU A 174 -8.61 -18.44 4.85
CA LEU A 174 -8.81 -17.07 5.27
C LEU A 174 -9.62 -17.03 6.58
N PRO A 175 -9.29 -16.15 7.54
CA PRO A 175 -10.01 -16.06 8.83
C PRO A 175 -11.53 -15.84 8.69
N ALA A 176 -11.95 -15.10 7.66
CA ALA A 176 -13.35 -14.78 7.39
C ALA A 176 -13.87 -15.41 6.08
N GLY A 177 -13.12 -16.34 5.49
CA GLY A 177 -13.43 -16.90 4.17
C GLY A 177 -13.36 -15.85 3.04
N CYS A 178 -14.03 -16.17 1.92
CA CYS A 178 -14.02 -15.37 0.69
C CYS A 178 -15.36 -14.69 0.34
N ASP A 179 -16.43 -14.95 1.11
CA ASP A 179 -17.79 -14.50 0.76
C ASP A 179 -18.02 -12.99 0.95
N THR A 180 -17.28 -12.33 1.85
CA THR A 180 -17.46 -10.92 2.22
C THR A 180 -16.18 -10.11 2.04
N LEU A 181 -15.56 -10.23 0.87
CA LEU A 181 -14.32 -9.56 0.53
C LEU A 181 -14.55 -8.06 0.21
N GLY A 182 -14.01 -7.13 1.02
CA GLY A 182 -14.14 -5.68 0.82
C GLY A 182 -13.03 -4.84 1.47
N SER A 183 -13.15 -3.51 1.41
CA SER A 183 -12.17 -2.58 1.97
C SER A 183 -12.24 -2.53 3.51
N SER A 184 -11.18 -2.03 4.17
CA SER A 184 -11.18 -1.75 5.62
C SER A 184 -12.49 -1.05 6.03
N ASP A 185 -13.13 -1.55 7.09
CA ASP A 185 -14.47 -1.18 7.54
C ASP A 185 -14.59 0.26 8.05
N TRP A 186 -14.46 1.23 7.13
CA TRP A 186 -14.94 2.59 7.35
C TRP A 186 -16.39 2.58 7.79
N GLY A 187 -17.21 1.62 7.34
CA GLY A 187 -18.61 1.50 7.75
C GLY A 187 -18.82 1.35 9.25
N VAL A 188 -17.95 0.63 9.97
CA VAL A 188 -18.07 0.46 11.43
C VAL A 188 -17.50 1.65 12.18
N GLN A 189 -16.36 2.19 11.72
CA GLN A 189 -15.79 3.40 12.31
C GLN A 189 -16.71 4.61 12.11
N SER A 190 -17.23 4.79 10.89
CA SER A 190 -18.27 5.76 10.58
C SER A 190 -19.50 5.47 11.42
N ALA A 191 -20.02 4.24 11.51
CA ALA A 191 -21.17 3.92 12.38
C ALA A 191 -20.94 4.20 13.88
N ALA A 192 -19.69 4.29 14.33
CA ALA A 192 -19.33 4.56 15.72
C ALA A 192 -18.96 6.03 16.02
N ALA A 193 -18.76 6.87 15.00
CA ALA A 193 -18.34 8.27 15.16
C ALA A 193 -19.49 9.25 14.80
N ALA A 194 -19.74 10.25 15.65
CA ALA A 194 -20.67 11.32 15.30
C ALA A 194 -20.05 12.24 14.23
N VAL A 195 -20.51 12.14 12.99
CA VAL A 195 -20.02 12.91 11.84
C VAL A 195 -21.17 13.72 11.24
N GLU A 196 -20.94 14.99 10.91
CA GLU A 196 -21.95 15.86 10.31
C GLU A 196 -22.40 15.32 8.94
N GLY A 197 -23.70 15.03 8.80
CA GLY A 197 -24.27 14.41 7.59
C GLY A 197 -24.47 12.88 7.67
N GLU A 198 -23.85 12.21 8.63
CA GLU A 198 -24.02 10.77 8.92
C GLU A 198 -24.55 10.59 10.38
N ASN A 199 -24.98 9.38 10.75
CA ASN A 199 -25.41 9.02 12.13
C ASN A 199 -26.35 9.98 12.87
N HIS A 200 -27.37 10.46 12.17
CA HIS A 200 -28.44 11.25 12.75
C HIS A 200 -29.76 10.50 12.66
N ILE A 201 -30.65 10.78 13.61
CA ILE A 201 -32.04 10.31 13.59
C ILE A 201 -32.91 11.52 13.27
N GLN A 202 -33.79 11.32 12.29
CA GLN A 202 -34.80 12.30 11.91
C GLN A 202 -36.16 11.82 12.37
N PHE A 203 -36.89 12.68 13.06
CA PHE A 203 -38.24 12.37 13.49
C PHE A 203 -39.08 13.64 13.59
N GLN A 204 -40.39 13.48 13.42
CA GLN A 204 -41.37 14.53 13.67
C GLN A 204 -41.85 14.41 15.11
N SER A 205 -41.92 15.54 15.83
CA SER A 205 -42.44 15.60 17.20
C SER A 205 -43.25 16.87 17.43
N ALA A 206 -44.09 16.87 18.46
CA ALA A 206 -44.72 18.10 18.95
C ALA A 206 -43.66 18.98 19.61
N ASP A 207 -43.72 20.30 19.40
CA ASP A 207 -42.74 21.23 19.96
C ASP A 207 -42.79 21.18 21.51
N PRO A 208 -41.71 20.76 22.19
CA PRO A 208 -41.70 20.63 23.63
C PRO A 208 -41.57 21.96 24.38
N ARG A 209 -41.23 23.05 23.68
CA ARG A 209 -41.01 24.36 24.29
C ARG A 209 -42.33 24.97 24.78
N PRO A 210 -42.39 25.53 26.00
CA PRO A 210 -43.63 26.07 26.55
C PRO A 210 -44.19 27.22 25.72
N GLY A 211 -45.47 27.14 25.37
CA GLY A 211 -46.20 28.25 24.72
C GLY A 211 -45.94 28.44 23.22
N VAL A 212 -45.12 27.59 22.59
CA VAL A 212 -44.90 27.62 21.15
C VAL A 212 -46.08 26.98 20.42
N ARG A 213 -46.60 27.66 19.39
CA ARG A 213 -47.69 27.16 18.54
C ARG A 213 -47.14 26.66 17.20
N PRO A 214 -47.71 25.58 16.63
CA PRO A 214 -47.34 25.13 15.28
C PRO A 214 -47.55 26.24 14.24
N LEU A 215 -46.71 26.23 13.20
CA LEU A 215 -46.82 27.20 12.12
C LEU A 215 -48.09 26.95 11.28
N PRO A 216 -48.61 27.95 10.56
CA PRO A 216 -49.69 27.73 9.60
C PRO A 216 -49.29 26.72 8.51
N ARG A 217 -50.26 25.96 7.99
CA ARG A 217 -50.01 25.00 6.90
C ARG A 217 -49.33 25.68 5.72
N GLY A 218 -48.28 25.05 5.20
CA GLY A 218 -47.48 25.55 4.08
C GLY A 218 -46.27 26.41 4.49
N TYR A 219 -46.12 26.74 5.78
CA TYR A 219 -44.95 27.44 6.31
C TYR A 219 -44.00 26.47 7.00
N GLN A 220 -42.70 26.64 6.75
CA GLN A 220 -41.62 25.94 7.43
C GLN A 220 -40.56 26.96 7.83
N GLN A 221 -40.00 26.81 9.03
CA GLN A 221 -38.94 27.67 9.55
C GLN A 221 -37.84 26.82 10.17
N GLU A 222 -36.62 26.98 9.69
CA GLU A 222 -35.44 26.40 10.33
C GLU A 222 -35.10 27.19 11.61
N LEU A 223 -34.90 26.48 12.72
CA LEU A 223 -34.64 27.07 14.02
C LEU A 223 -33.20 27.60 14.11
N LEU A 224 -33.04 28.76 14.73
CA LEU A 224 -31.74 29.37 15.00
C LEU A 224 -30.98 28.59 16.09
N ARG A 225 -29.66 28.79 16.18
CA ARG A 225 -28.83 28.14 17.21
C ARG A 225 -29.32 28.35 18.65
N THR A 226 -29.85 29.52 18.96
CA THR A 226 -30.43 29.83 20.28
C THR A 226 -31.72 29.04 20.53
N GLU A 227 -32.57 28.94 19.52
CA GLU A 227 -33.83 28.19 19.58
C GLU A 227 -33.60 26.68 19.63
N LEU A 228 -32.53 26.19 18.98
CA LEU A 228 -32.06 24.81 19.09
C LEU A 228 -31.62 24.48 20.53
N ALA A 229 -30.89 25.37 21.19
CA ALA A 229 -30.49 25.17 22.59
C ALA A 229 -31.69 25.15 23.56
N GLU A 230 -32.70 25.99 23.31
CA GLU A 230 -33.96 25.95 24.07
C GLU A 230 -34.74 24.65 23.82
N LEU A 231 -34.75 24.19 22.58
CA LEU A 231 -35.39 22.93 22.18
C LEU A 231 -34.67 21.72 22.81
N GLU A 232 -33.34 21.71 22.83
CA GLU A 232 -32.51 20.74 23.54
C GLU A 232 -32.83 20.70 25.04
N ALA A 233 -32.90 21.87 25.69
CA ALA A 233 -33.24 21.96 27.11
C ALA A 233 -34.66 21.43 27.39
N ALA A 234 -35.61 21.68 26.49
CA ALA A 234 -36.97 21.19 26.61
C ALA A 234 -37.09 19.67 26.43
N PHE A 235 -36.31 19.06 25.54
CA PHE A 235 -36.18 17.61 25.44
C PHE A 235 -35.48 17.00 26.66
N ALA A 236 -34.40 17.62 27.13
CA ALA A 236 -33.69 17.17 28.34
C ALA A 236 -34.60 17.18 29.58
N ALA A 237 -35.51 18.13 29.70
CA ALA A 237 -36.51 18.17 30.78
C ALA A 237 -37.48 16.97 30.78
N ARG A 238 -37.61 16.25 29.66
CA ARG A 238 -38.39 15.02 29.51
C ARG A 238 -37.56 13.75 29.70
N GLY A 239 -36.26 13.88 30.01
CA GLY A 239 -35.30 12.78 30.10
C GLY A 239 -34.62 12.43 28.77
N GLU A 240 -34.86 13.22 27.72
CA GLU A 240 -34.31 13.01 26.39
C GLU A 240 -33.06 13.88 26.19
N HIS A 241 -31.91 13.39 26.63
CA HIS A 241 -30.64 14.11 26.53
C HIS A 241 -30.04 13.95 25.13
N TRP A 242 -30.40 14.87 24.23
CA TRP A 242 -29.95 14.84 22.83
C TRP A 242 -29.18 16.10 22.45
N THR A 243 -28.27 15.93 21.49
CA THR A 243 -27.63 17.04 20.78
C THR A 243 -28.24 17.15 19.39
N LEU A 244 -28.82 18.31 19.09
CA LEU A 244 -29.53 18.59 17.86
C LEU A 244 -28.57 19.14 16.81
N VAL A 245 -28.68 18.62 15.58
CA VAL A 245 -27.93 19.12 14.41
C VAL A 245 -28.69 20.30 13.80
N ARG A 246 -29.99 20.10 13.60
CA ARG A 246 -30.93 21.09 13.07
C ARG A 246 -32.36 20.69 13.43
N ALA A 247 -33.26 21.65 13.38
CA ALA A 247 -34.68 21.38 13.54
C ALA A 247 -35.50 22.41 12.76
N THR A 248 -36.60 21.96 12.18
CA THR A 248 -37.49 22.77 11.34
C THR A 248 -38.89 22.74 11.94
N ALA A 249 -39.39 23.90 12.35
CA ALA A 249 -40.78 24.05 12.78
C ALA A 249 -41.70 24.04 11.55
N ASN A 250 -42.85 23.38 11.67
CA ASN A 250 -43.87 23.28 10.64
C ASN A 250 -45.27 23.21 11.27
N SER A 251 -46.31 22.96 10.46
CA SER A 251 -47.69 22.88 10.95
C SER A 251 -48.01 21.66 11.82
N GLU A 252 -47.11 20.69 11.87
CA GLU A 252 -47.25 19.45 12.64
C GLU A 252 -46.34 19.44 13.89
N GLY A 253 -45.69 20.57 14.20
CA GLY A 253 -44.75 20.70 15.32
C GLY A 253 -43.34 21.00 14.84
N VAL A 254 -42.39 20.12 15.19
CA VAL A 254 -40.97 20.26 14.88
C VAL A 254 -40.43 18.98 14.26
N PHE A 255 -39.81 19.11 13.10
CA PHE A 255 -38.99 18.07 12.47
C PHE A 255 -37.58 18.20 12.99
N VAL A 256 -37.11 17.20 13.74
CA VAL A 256 -35.84 17.25 14.47
C VAL A 256 -34.84 16.32 13.82
N THR A 257 -33.62 16.81 13.60
CA THR A 257 -32.46 16.01 13.25
C THR A 257 -31.47 16.08 14.40
N ARG A 258 -31.24 14.95 15.07
CA ARG A 258 -30.30 14.84 16.21
C ARG A 258 -29.20 13.84 15.94
N TYR A 259 -28.08 13.97 16.65
CA TYR A 259 -27.08 12.92 16.69
C TYR A 259 -27.64 11.66 17.36
N MET A 260 -27.21 10.49 16.87
CA MET A 260 -27.43 9.21 17.56
C MET A 260 -26.72 9.22 18.92
N THR A 261 -27.33 8.59 19.90
CA THR A 261 -26.73 8.35 21.23
C THR A 261 -25.61 7.29 21.13
N PRO A 262 -24.70 7.21 22.10
CA PRO A 262 -23.68 6.16 22.14
C PRO A 262 -24.27 4.74 22.09
N GLU A 263 -25.45 4.52 22.66
CA GLU A 263 -26.15 3.23 22.65
C GLU A 263 -26.68 2.89 21.25
N GLU A 264 -27.34 3.86 20.58
CA GLU A 264 -27.83 3.72 19.20
C GLU A 264 -26.68 3.52 18.20
N LEU A 265 -25.55 4.21 18.40
CA LEU A 265 -24.33 4.00 17.61
C LEU A 265 -23.78 2.57 17.78
N ARG A 266 -23.79 2.03 19.02
CA ARG A 266 -23.35 0.65 19.28
C ARG A 266 -24.30 -0.38 18.68
N GLU A 267 -25.61 -0.17 18.75
CA GLU A 267 -26.59 -1.05 18.10
C GLU A 267 -26.42 -1.04 16.58
N ARG A 268 -26.32 0.15 15.98
CA ARG A 268 -26.03 0.29 14.56
C ARG A 268 -24.71 -0.39 14.18
N ALA A 269 -23.65 -0.21 14.95
CA ALA A 269 -22.37 -0.85 14.71
C ALA A 269 -22.46 -2.38 14.80
N ARG A 270 -23.29 -2.93 15.69
CA ARG A 270 -23.56 -4.38 15.78
C ARG A 270 -24.25 -4.93 14.53
N ASP A 271 -25.23 -4.19 14.01
CA ASP A 271 -26.04 -4.64 12.85
C ASP A 271 -25.40 -4.29 11.50
N THR A 272 -24.32 -3.50 11.50
CA THR A 272 -23.61 -3.14 10.28
C THR A 272 -22.80 -4.35 9.79
N SER A 273 -23.25 -4.94 8.68
CA SER A 273 -22.48 -5.97 7.98
C SER A 273 -21.13 -5.42 7.53
N THR A 274 -20.04 -6.07 7.94
CA THR A 274 -18.67 -5.69 7.60
C THR A 274 -18.13 -6.49 6.43
N THR A 275 -17.23 -5.86 5.68
CA THR A 275 -16.46 -6.57 4.66
C THR A 275 -15.03 -6.72 5.14
N THR A 276 -14.47 -7.92 5.04
CA THR A 276 -13.12 -8.18 5.55
C THR A 276 -12.09 -7.99 4.45
N SER A 277 -11.03 -7.25 4.76
CA SER A 277 -9.90 -7.09 3.84
C SER A 277 -8.90 -8.25 3.88
N ASN A 278 -8.92 -9.08 4.93
CA ASN A 278 -7.92 -10.15 5.12
C ASN A 278 -6.46 -9.66 5.08
N HIS A 279 -6.21 -8.38 5.43
CA HIS A 279 -4.94 -7.63 5.29
C HIS A 279 -3.70 -8.28 5.91
N SER A 280 -3.90 -9.27 6.77
CA SER A 280 -2.81 -9.94 7.48
C SER A 280 -3.00 -11.45 7.51
N ALA A 281 -3.78 -12.00 6.57
CA ALA A 281 -4.14 -13.41 6.58
C ALA A 281 -2.92 -14.34 6.47
N ILE A 282 -1.86 -13.95 5.74
CA ILE A 282 -0.61 -14.73 5.72
C ILE A 282 0.15 -14.60 7.04
N VAL A 283 0.36 -13.36 7.52
CA VAL A 283 1.23 -13.10 8.68
C VAL A 283 0.60 -13.47 10.02
N LEU A 284 -0.73 -13.45 10.13
CA LEU A 284 -1.47 -13.90 11.32
C LEU A 284 -1.67 -15.42 11.35
N ASN A 285 -1.47 -16.10 10.22
CA ASN A 285 -1.63 -17.55 10.16
C ASN A 285 -0.33 -18.24 10.61
N GLU A 286 -0.36 -18.79 11.82
CA GLU A 286 0.77 -19.53 12.40
C GLU A 286 1.25 -20.66 11.48
N ALA A 287 0.33 -21.37 10.83
CA ALA A 287 0.66 -22.44 9.92
C ALA A 287 1.31 -21.93 8.62
N ALA A 288 1.01 -20.71 8.17
CA ALA A 288 1.75 -20.09 7.06
C ALA A 288 3.22 -19.87 7.43
N SER A 289 3.49 -19.40 8.66
CA SER A 289 4.87 -19.24 9.14
C SER A 289 5.59 -20.58 9.28
N ARG A 290 4.93 -21.56 9.91
CA ARG A 290 5.50 -22.89 10.16
C ARG A 290 5.72 -23.71 8.89
N CYS A 291 4.78 -23.67 7.96
CA CYS A 291 4.75 -24.55 6.79
C CYS A 291 5.24 -23.89 5.49
N ALA A 292 5.37 -22.56 5.44
CA ALA A 292 5.88 -21.81 4.29
C ALA A 292 7.17 -21.06 4.64
N THR A 293 7.04 -20.06 5.52
CA THR A 293 8.12 -19.11 5.81
C THR A 293 9.36 -19.81 6.33
N ALA A 294 9.20 -20.82 7.20
CA ALA A 294 10.30 -21.61 7.73
C ALA A 294 11.17 -22.28 6.64
N PHE A 295 10.59 -22.68 5.51
CA PHE A 295 11.30 -23.32 4.39
C PHE A 295 11.89 -22.33 3.38
N ASP A 296 11.35 -21.12 3.32
CA ASP A 296 11.83 -20.06 2.43
C ASP A 296 12.83 -19.12 3.10
N LEU A 297 12.90 -19.15 4.44
CA LEU A 297 13.90 -18.43 5.22
C LEU A 297 15.30 -18.93 4.83
N ALA A 298 16.22 -18.02 4.50
CA ALA A 298 17.63 -18.39 4.44
C ALA A 298 18.17 -18.45 5.86
N VAL A 299 18.48 -19.66 6.33
CA VAL A 299 19.06 -19.88 7.65
C VAL A 299 20.59 -19.77 7.54
N GLY A 300 21.17 -18.98 8.43
CA GLY A 300 22.60 -18.86 8.60
C GLY A 300 22.96 -18.69 10.06
N ARG A 301 24.24 -18.79 10.38
CA ARG A 301 24.71 -18.56 11.76
C ARG A 301 24.90 -17.07 12.01
N CYS A 302 24.22 -16.53 13.02
CA CYS A 302 24.48 -15.20 13.51
C CYS A 302 25.85 -15.17 14.21
N ARG A 303 26.93 -14.91 13.46
CA ARG A 303 28.28 -14.75 14.01
C ARG A 303 28.56 -13.31 14.42
N SER A 304 27.53 -12.51 14.73
CA SER A 304 27.71 -11.09 15.06
C SER A 304 28.72 -10.90 16.19
N TYR A 305 28.70 -11.81 17.18
CA TYR A 305 29.58 -11.87 18.35
C TYR A 305 31.04 -12.31 18.11
N ASP A 306 31.38 -12.74 16.89
CA ASP A 306 32.69 -13.30 16.59
C ASP A 306 33.76 -12.19 16.55
N THR A 307 34.61 -12.15 17.58
CA THR A 307 35.69 -11.18 17.72
C THR A 307 36.88 -11.46 16.79
N CYS A 308 36.91 -12.63 16.13
CA CYS A 308 37.93 -13.01 15.16
C CYS A 308 37.65 -12.46 13.75
N LYS A 309 36.53 -11.74 13.55
CA LYS A 309 36.21 -11.08 12.29
C LYS A 309 37.17 -9.93 11.98
N ILE A 310 37.17 -9.49 10.72
CA ILE A 310 38.00 -8.37 10.23
C ILE A 310 37.80 -7.07 11.03
N ASP A 311 36.64 -6.90 11.65
CA ASP A 311 36.28 -5.75 12.47
C ASP A 311 36.56 -5.95 13.97
N GLY A 312 37.19 -7.06 14.37
CA GLY A 312 37.56 -7.36 15.75
C GLY A 312 36.38 -7.50 16.72
N GLY A 313 35.17 -7.77 16.21
CA GLY A 313 33.95 -7.81 17.02
C GLY A 313 33.31 -6.43 17.26
N ALA A 314 33.75 -5.37 16.56
CA ALA A 314 33.16 -4.04 16.64
C ALA A 314 31.66 -4.04 16.30
N PHE A 315 31.23 -4.86 15.34
CA PHE A 315 29.81 -5.01 15.02
C PHE A 315 28.97 -5.55 16.19
N TRP A 316 29.49 -6.52 16.95
CA TRP A 316 28.81 -7.03 18.15
C TRP A 316 28.64 -5.95 19.21
N GLN A 317 29.73 -5.23 19.50
CA GLN A 317 29.74 -4.14 20.47
C GLN A 317 28.76 -3.04 20.07
N LYS A 318 28.65 -2.74 18.77
CA LYS A 318 27.65 -1.81 18.26
C LYS A 318 26.22 -2.31 18.53
N LEU A 319 25.91 -3.58 18.26
CA LEU A 319 24.58 -4.13 18.52
C LEU A 319 24.20 -4.07 20.00
N LEU A 320 25.14 -4.42 20.90
CA LEU A 320 24.94 -4.31 22.35
C LEU A 320 24.62 -2.88 22.78
N ARG A 321 25.36 -1.90 22.25
CA ARG A 321 25.14 -0.46 22.54
C ARG A 321 23.85 0.09 21.95
N VAL A 322 23.39 -0.42 20.80
CA VAL A 322 22.09 -0.06 20.22
C VAL A 322 20.95 -0.64 21.06
N ALA A 323 21.13 -1.84 21.61
CA ALA A 323 20.14 -2.48 22.48
C ALA A 323 20.07 -1.83 23.87
N ASP A 324 21.20 -1.39 24.44
CA ASP A 324 21.21 -0.62 25.69
C ASP A 324 21.12 0.88 25.42
N TRP A 325 19.89 1.35 25.22
CA TRP A 325 19.53 2.76 25.02
C TRP A 325 20.00 3.69 26.15
N ARG A 326 20.49 3.17 27.29
CA ARG A 326 21.00 3.94 28.43
C ARG A 326 22.53 4.10 28.42
N GLU A 327 23.27 3.25 27.71
CA GLU A 327 24.74 3.31 27.58
C GLU A 327 25.20 4.01 26.28
N SER A 328 24.45 4.99 25.78
CA SER A 328 24.82 5.69 24.54
C SER A 328 25.92 6.74 24.78
N ASP A 329 27.18 6.30 24.82
CA ASP A 329 28.35 7.17 24.51
C ASP A 329 28.51 7.40 23.00
N LEU A 330 27.58 6.86 22.19
CA LEU A 330 27.40 7.19 20.79
C LEU A 330 26.65 8.53 20.70
N ASP A 331 27.40 9.61 20.45
CA ASP A 331 26.93 11.01 20.46
C ASP A 331 25.77 11.27 19.48
N PHE A 332 25.60 10.44 18.45
CA PHE A 332 24.64 10.68 17.38
C PHE A 332 23.17 10.42 17.74
N ASP A 333 22.86 9.60 18.77
CA ASP A 333 21.46 9.20 19.09
C ASP A 333 20.95 9.64 20.47
N ARG A 334 21.79 10.23 21.32
CA ARG A 334 21.43 10.58 22.71
C ARG A 334 20.24 11.55 22.80
N ASN A 335 20.22 12.57 21.93
CA ASN A 335 19.10 13.52 21.87
C ASN A 335 17.80 12.88 21.36
N TYR A 336 17.89 11.87 20.50
CA TYR A 336 16.72 11.14 20.03
C TYR A 336 16.09 10.34 21.17
N TYR A 337 16.86 9.51 21.87
CA TYR A 337 16.32 8.68 22.95
C TYR A 337 15.88 9.49 24.19
N GLN A 338 16.55 10.59 24.51
CA GLN A 338 16.20 11.41 25.70
C GLN A 338 15.09 12.43 25.45
N LYS A 339 15.02 13.00 24.23
CA LYS A 339 14.14 14.15 23.92
C LYS A 339 13.24 13.93 22.73
N GLY A 340 13.31 12.78 22.06
CA GLY A 340 12.61 12.51 20.80
C GLY A 340 13.13 13.32 19.61
N ILE A 341 14.31 13.96 19.72
CA ILE A 341 14.85 14.82 18.66
C ILE A 341 15.67 13.98 17.68
N LEU A 342 15.14 13.77 16.48
CA LEU A 342 15.84 13.04 15.41
C LEU A 342 17.15 13.74 15.00
N PRO A 343 18.21 12.98 14.69
CA PRO A 343 19.45 13.53 14.15
C PRO A 343 19.18 14.35 12.87
N PRO A 344 19.87 15.49 12.66
CA PRO A 344 19.63 16.34 11.49
C PRO A 344 19.76 15.61 10.16
N ASP A 345 20.72 14.70 10.04
CA ASP A 345 20.93 13.95 8.80
C ASP A 345 19.85 12.89 8.56
N THR A 346 19.39 12.20 9.60
CA THR A 346 18.21 11.33 9.53
C THR A 346 16.97 12.12 9.11
N LYS A 347 16.75 13.30 9.72
CA LYS A 347 15.62 14.18 9.37
C LYS A 347 15.70 14.69 7.93
N LYS A 348 16.89 14.99 7.40
CA LYS A 348 17.09 15.33 5.99
C LYS A 348 16.78 14.13 5.09
N GLN A 349 17.20 12.93 5.47
CA GLN A 349 16.97 11.70 4.70
C GLN A 349 15.49 11.28 4.64
N MET A 350 14.72 11.50 5.71
CA MET A 350 13.27 11.26 5.71
C MET A 350 12.54 12.10 4.66
N ASN A 351 13.00 13.34 4.43
CA ASN A 351 12.43 14.26 3.46
C ASN A 351 13.11 14.22 2.09
N LYS A 352 14.26 13.56 1.97
CA LYS A 352 15.04 13.42 0.73
C LYS A 352 15.88 12.14 0.87
N PRO A 353 15.34 10.97 0.52
CA PRO A 353 16.15 9.76 0.52
C PRO A 353 17.38 10.01 -0.36
N PRO A 354 18.56 9.50 0.04
CA PRO A 354 19.76 9.65 -0.77
C PRO A 354 19.52 9.09 -2.17
N ASP A 355 20.29 9.53 -3.16
CA ASP A 355 20.24 8.90 -4.47
C ASP A 355 20.70 7.44 -4.34
N ILE A 356 19.75 6.51 -4.46
CA ILE A 356 20.02 5.07 -4.34
C ILE A 356 20.25 4.54 -5.74
N SER A 357 21.46 4.05 -5.99
CA SER A 357 21.81 3.40 -7.27
C SER A 357 20.80 2.31 -7.62
N GLY A 358 20.26 2.37 -8.85
CA GLY A 358 19.26 1.42 -9.35
C GLY A 358 17.81 1.79 -9.01
N MET A 359 17.54 2.78 -8.15
CA MET A 359 16.18 3.27 -7.93
C MET A 359 15.76 4.18 -9.09
N VAL A 360 14.59 3.92 -9.67
CA VAL A 360 14.01 4.76 -10.73
C VAL A 360 12.84 5.54 -10.13
N ASN A 361 13.01 6.86 -9.96
CA ASN A 361 11.98 7.74 -9.40
C ASN A 361 11.38 8.65 -10.50
N GLU A 362 10.57 8.05 -11.39
CA GLU A 362 9.83 8.75 -12.45
C GLU A 362 8.36 8.89 -12.04
N SER A 363 7.80 10.10 -12.10
CA SER A 363 6.37 10.31 -11.85
C SER A 363 5.51 10.04 -13.08
N THR A 364 4.21 9.82 -12.89
CA THR A 364 3.24 9.73 -13.99
C THR A 364 3.23 10.99 -14.85
N LYS A 365 3.42 12.18 -14.25
CA LYS A 365 3.52 13.46 -14.97
C LYS A 365 4.78 13.53 -15.83
N SER A 366 5.95 13.16 -15.30
CA SER A 366 7.19 13.07 -16.08
C SER A 366 7.06 12.08 -17.24
N ALA A 367 6.43 10.92 -17.01
CA ALA A 367 6.20 9.94 -18.06
C ALA A 367 5.31 10.47 -19.21
N LEU A 368 4.31 11.30 -18.90
CA LEU A 368 3.48 11.95 -19.92
C LEU A 368 4.33 12.90 -20.78
N TYR A 369 5.13 13.77 -20.16
CA TYR A 369 6.01 14.67 -20.91
C TYR A 369 7.01 13.92 -21.79
N ASN A 370 7.60 12.82 -21.31
CA ASN A 370 8.47 11.98 -22.13
C ASN A 370 7.76 11.47 -23.39
N ARG A 371 6.50 11.01 -23.28
CA ARG A 371 5.71 10.57 -24.43
C ARG A 371 5.39 11.71 -25.39
N GLU A 372 5.07 12.89 -24.88
CA GLU A 372 4.81 14.06 -25.71
C GLU A 372 6.06 14.52 -26.46
N LEU A 373 7.22 14.51 -25.81
CA LEU A 373 8.51 14.79 -26.44
C LEU A 373 8.79 13.81 -27.57
N SER A 374 8.65 12.50 -27.34
CA SER A 374 8.83 11.49 -28.39
C SER A 374 7.89 11.71 -29.58
N ARG A 375 6.62 12.02 -29.34
CA ARG A 375 5.66 12.33 -30.42
C ARG A 375 6.04 13.58 -31.22
N ILE A 376 6.56 14.62 -30.56
CA ILE A 376 7.03 15.82 -31.26
C ILE A 376 8.30 15.53 -32.05
N ASP A 377 9.24 14.77 -31.48
CA ASP A 377 10.46 14.36 -32.17
C ASP A 377 10.15 13.53 -33.42
N GLU A 378 9.19 12.61 -33.35
CA GLU A 378 8.69 11.86 -34.51
C GLU A 378 8.07 12.77 -35.58
N ARG A 379 7.30 13.79 -35.17
CA ARG A 379 6.71 14.78 -36.09
C ARG A 379 7.77 15.65 -36.76
N ILE A 380 8.80 16.07 -36.02
CA ILE A 380 9.95 16.80 -36.55
C ILE A 380 10.68 15.93 -37.58
N ALA A 381 11.04 14.70 -37.20
CA ALA A 381 11.74 13.78 -38.09
C ALA A 381 10.91 13.46 -39.35
N ARG A 382 9.59 13.34 -39.23
CA ARG A 382 8.70 13.19 -40.39
C ARG A 382 8.72 14.41 -41.29
N LEU A 383 8.59 15.62 -40.72
CA LEU A 383 8.62 16.86 -41.49
C LEU A 383 9.99 17.08 -42.18
N GLU A 384 11.08 16.64 -41.56
CA GLU A 384 12.41 16.63 -42.19
C GLU A 384 12.48 15.68 -43.39
N ARG A 385 11.96 14.46 -43.27
CA ARG A 385 11.89 13.50 -44.39
C ARG A 385 11.04 14.00 -45.54
N GLU A 386 9.95 14.70 -45.24
CA GLU A 386 9.00 15.23 -46.22
C GLU A 386 9.42 16.60 -46.77
N ARG A 387 10.62 17.11 -46.46
CA ARG A 387 11.04 18.49 -46.81
C ARG A 387 10.83 18.86 -48.28
N SER A 388 11.06 17.93 -49.21
CA SER A 388 10.87 18.15 -50.66
C SER A 388 9.41 18.31 -51.09
N GLN A 389 8.45 17.93 -50.23
CA GLN A 389 7.01 17.97 -50.51
C GLN A 389 6.36 19.29 -50.08
N TRP A 390 7.12 20.19 -49.43
CA TRP A 390 6.60 21.45 -48.88
C TRP A 390 7.30 22.67 -49.52
N PRO A 391 6.58 23.77 -49.78
CA PRO A 391 7.21 25.05 -50.10
C PRO A 391 8.16 25.49 -48.97
N THR A 392 9.34 26.02 -49.32
CA THR A 392 10.41 26.34 -48.34
C THR A 392 9.91 27.16 -47.15
N ARG A 393 9.12 28.20 -47.40
CA ARG A 393 8.61 29.10 -46.35
C ARG A 393 7.62 28.41 -45.41
N GLU A 394 6.72 27.60 -45.95
CA GLU A 394 5.74 26.84 -45.15
C GLU A 394 6.41 25.75 -44.31
N TRP A 395 7.42 25.07 -44.88
CA TRP A 395 8.22 24.10 -44.15
C TRP A 395 8.94 24.74 -42.97
N GLU A 396 9.58 25.89 -43.18
CA GLU A 396 10.29 26.62 -42.12
C GLU A 396 9.35 27.08 -41.00
N GLU A 397 8.16 27.59 -41.33
CA GLU A 397 7.16 27.98 -40.33
C GLU A 397 6.71 26.79 -39.49
N ARG A 398 6.37 25.67 -40.13
CA ARG A 398 5.98 24.43 -39.44
C ARG A 398 7.10 23.87 -38.58
N MET A 399 8.34 23.90 -39.07
CA MET A 399 9.50 23.43 -38.32
C MET A 399 9.77 24.33 -37.11
N ARG A 400 9.69 25.66 -37.27
CA ARG A 400 9.81 26.62 -36.15
C ARG A 400 8.75 26.38 -35.08
N ASP A 401 7.52 26.10 -35.47
CA ASP A 401 6.43 25.83 -34.54
C ASP A 401 6.60 24.50 -33.80
N LEU A 402 6.98 23.42 -34.49
CA LEU A 402 7.28 22.14 -33.85
C LEU A 402 8.45 22.27 -32.87
N GLN A 403 9.52 22.97 -33.25
CA GLN A 403 10.66 23.21 -32.35
C GLN A 403 10.28 24.10 -31.16
N ARG A 404 9.37 25.07 -31.32
CA ARG A 404 8.86 25.88 -30.22
C ARG A 404 8.03 25.04 -29.25
N GLN A 405 7.14 24.18 -29.77
CA GLN A 405 6.38 23.23 -28.96
C GLN A 405 7.32 22.30 -28.20
N ARG A 406 8.33 21.72 -28.87
CA ARG A 406 9.35 20.86 -28.25
C ARG A 406 10.02 21.55 -27.05
N ARG A 407 10.56 22.76 -27.25
CA ARG A 407 11.22 23.54 -26.17
C ARG A 407 10.28 23.84 -25.00
N SER A 408 9.01 24.14 -25.29
CA SER A 408 8.01 24.39 -24.25
C SER A 408 7.76 23.14 -23.40
N ILE A 409 7.66 21.98 -24.03
CA ILE A 409 7.46 20.71 -23.33
C ILE A 409 8.71 20.32 -22.53
N GLU A 410 9.91 20.50 -23.09
CA GLU A 410 11.18 20.28 -22.39
C GLU A 410 11.27 21.12 -21.11
N HIS A 411 10.93 22.42 -21.21
CA HIS A 411 10.95 23.30 -20.05
C HIS A 411 9.99 22.85 -18.94
N MET A 412 8.75 22.47 -19.30
CA MET A 412 7.76 21.96 -18.35
C MET A 412 8.17 20.61 -17.75
N HIS A 413 8.82 19.76 -18.54
CA HIS A 413 9.36 18.49 -18.11
C HIS A 413 10.47 18.67 -17.06
N ASP A 414 11.42 19.57 -17.32
CA ASP A 414 12.53 19.87 -16.40
C ASP A 414 12.03 20.44 -15.08
N MET A 415 11.08 21.39 -15.12
CA MET A 415 10.46 21.91 -13.90
C MET A 415 9.75 20.81 -13.10
N THR A 416 9.06 19.90 -13.80
CA THR A 416 8.38 18.76 -13.18
C THR A 416 9.38 17.81 -12.52
N ARG A 417 10.46 17.44 -13.22
CA ARG A 417 11.53 16.61 -12.65
C ARG A 417 12.18 17.24 -11.43
N GLN A 418 12.44 18.55 -11.47
CA GLN A 418 13.01 19.28 -10.33
C GLN A 418 12.06 19.31 -9.13
N ARG A 419 10.74 19.47 -9.37
CA ARG A 419 9.73 19.40 -8.32
C ARG A 419 9.66 17.98 -7.74
N ASP A 420 9.58 16.97 -8.59
CA ASP A 420 9.42 15.58 -8.17
C ASP A 420 10.68 15.06 -7.45
N ALA A 421 11.87 15.61 -7.75
CA ALA A 421 13.09 15.38 -6.97
C ALA A 421 13.09 16.02 -5.57
N ARG A 422 12.17 16.96 -5.28
CA ARG A 422 12.05 17.65 -3.98
C ARG A 422 10.99 17.03 -3.06
N PHE A 423 10.07 16.22 -3.58
CA PHE A 423 9.03 15.54 -2.81
C PHE A 423 9.29 14.03 -2.82
N PRO A 424 9.79 13.43 -1.73
CA PRO A 424 9.47 12.05 -1.49
C PRO A 424 7.97 11.97 -1.18
N VAL A 425 7.39 10.85 -1.57
CA VAL A 425 6.06 10.41 -1.15
C VAL A 425 6.05 10.34 0.38
N VAL A 426 5.71 11.45 1.03
CA VAL A 426 5.43 11.53 2.46
C VAL A 426 4.16 12.33 2.58
N HIS A 427 3.16 11.69 3.17
CA HIS A 427 1.89 12.30 3.53
C HIS A 427 2.17 13.57 4.34
N ALA A 428 1.71 14.71 3.81
CA ALA A 428 1.65 15.94 4.58
C ALA A 428 0.52 15.80 5.63
N GLU A 429 0.80 16.30 6.82
CA GLU A 429 -0.11 16.36 7.99
C GLU A 429 -1.47 17.00 7.68
#